data_AF-A0A6C0JMM3-F1
#
_entry.id   AF-A0A6C0JMM3-F1
#
_cell.length_a   1.000
_cell.length_b   1.000
_cell.length_c   1.000
_cell.angle_alpha   90.00
_cell.angle_beta   90.00
_cell.angle_gamma   90.00
#
_symmetry.space_group_name_H-M   'P 1'
#
loop_
_entity.id
_entity.type
_entity.pdbx_description
1 polymer ?
#
loop_
_entity_poly.entity_id
_entity_poly.type
_entity_poly.pdbx_seq_one_letter_code
_entity_poly.pdbx_strand_id
1 'polypeptide(L)'
;MLFNAIDTIVKYTGELPENSHHQFCRNVYSQNGEDGLLDQLLNELGIQTSTFYEFGASDGINSSNTRNLIEQRGFTGLYIEGNPHVFPALVKNTSHFTGVKCRQGFVRHTDDYKDLWLNTYIDDAGLPHDLDVLSIDIDSYDYQVWEKFSYSPKIVIIETNP
;
A
#
# COMPACT_ATOMS: atom_id res chain seq x y z
N MET A 1 -3.31 -6.57 -24.01
CA MET A 1 -1.87 -6.68 -23.71
C MET A 1 -1.56 -5.43 -22.89
N LEU A 2 -1.78 -5.52 -21.58
CA LEU A 2 -1.61 -4.41 -20.64
C LEU A 2 -0.14 -4.38 -20.22
N PHE A 3 0.51 -3.24 -20.36
CA PHE A 3 1.91 -3.03 -19.98
C PHE A 3 1.90 -2.25 -18.65
N ASN A 4 2.40 -2.87 -17.58
CA ASN A 4 2.65 -2.18 -16.31
C ASN A 4 3.77 -1.15 -16.49
N ALA A 5 3.71 -0.06 -15.73
CA ALA A 5 4.63 1.08 -15.80
C ALA A 5 6.12 0.70 -15.68
N ILE A 6 6.43 -0.45 -15.09
CA ILE A 6 7.81 -0.95 -14.93
C ILE A 6 8.38 -1.58 -16.19
N ASP A 7 7.54 -2.26 -16.99
CA ASP A 7 7.95 -2.71 -18.32
C ASP A 7 8.15 -1.54 -19.29
N THR A 8 7.49 -0.40 -19.03
CA THR A 8 7.56 0.79 -19.88
C THR A 8 8.90 1.53 -19.72
N ILE A 9 9.48 1.57 -18.52
CA ILE A 9 10.79 2.21 -18.28
C ILE A 9 11.93 1.40 -18.93
N VAL A 10 11.84 0.07 -18.94
CA VAL A 10 12.89 -0.80 -19.53
C VAL A 10 12.82 -0.84 -21.07
N LYS A 11 11.68 -0.50 -21.68
CA LYS A 11 11.53 -0.50 -23.15
C LYS A 11 12.02 0.77 -23.86
N TYR A 12 12.35 1.84 -23.14
CA TYR A 12 12.90 3.07 -23.70
C TYR A 12 14.38 3.27 -23.31
N THR A 13 15.25 2.42 -23.87
CA THR A 13 16.62 2.73 -24.32
C THR A 13 17.52 3.61 -23.44
N GLY A 14 17.53 3.42 -22.13
CA GLY A 14 18.54 3.99 -21.23
C GLY A 14 19.00 2.92 -20.25
N GLU A 15 20.30 2.74 -20.10
CA GLU A 15 20.82 2.05 -18.90
C GLU A 15 20.29 2.80 -17.68
N LEU A 16 19.69 2.08 -16.74
CA LEU A 16 19.31 2.65 -15.46
C LEU A 16 20.59 3.24 -14.81
N PRO A 17 20.52 4.42 -14.18
CA PRO A 17 21.68 4.97 -13.47
C PRO A 17 22.21 3.94 -12.47
N GLU A 18 23.53 3.74 -12.41
CA GLU A 18 24.17 2.79 -11.48
C GLU A 18 23.77 3.04 -10.00
N ASN A 19 23.39 4.27 -9.66
CA ASN A 19 22.93 4.68 -8.33
C ASN A 19 21.39 4.77 -8.21
N SER A 20 20.65 4.09 -9.06
CA SER A 20 19.19 4.04 -8.95
C SER A 20 18.76 3.02 -7.88
N HIS A 21 17.70 3.35 -7.13
CA HIS A 21 17.04 2.38 -6.26
C HIS A 21 16.44 1.19 -7.02
N HIS A 22 16.30 1.26 -8.35
CA HIS A 22 15.81 0.14 -9.16
C HIS A 22 16.60 -1.16 -8.99
N GLN A 23 17.89 -1.10 -8.63
CA GLN A 23 18.69 -2.30 -8.36
C GLN A 23 18.17 -3.12 -7.16
N PHE A 24 17.36 -2.50 -6.29
CA PHE A 24 16.76 -3.14 -5.13
C PHE A 24 15.38 -3.73 -5.42
N CYS A 25 14.79 -3.49 -6.60
CA CYS A 25 13.46 -4.00 -6.95
C CYS A 25 13.38 -5.52 -6.79
N ARG A 26 12.37 -5.99 -6.05
CA ARG A 26 12.09 -7.42 -5.82
C ARG A 26 10.59 -7.60 -5.60
N ASN A 27 10.06 -8.74 -6.06
CA ASN A 27 8.66 -9.15 -5.85
C ASN A 27 8.61 -10.38 -4.95
N VAL A 28 8.08 -10.21 -3.74
CA VAL A 28 7.67 -11.31 -2.86
C VAL A 28 6.16 -11.44 -2.91
N TYR A 29 5.45 -10.32 -2.73
CA TYR A 29 3.99 -10.19 -2.84
C TYR A 29 3.58 -9.09 -3.83
N SER A 30 4.38 -8.04 -3.98
CA SER A 30 4.11 -6.92 -4.88
C SER A 30 4.33 -7.31 -6.35
N GLN A 31 3.82 -6.49 -7.28
CA GLN A 31 3.89 -6.79 -8.72
C GLN A 31 5.11 -6.18 -9.40
N ASN A 32 5.64 -5.10 -8.85
CA ASN A 32 6.36 -4.06 -9.56
C ASN A 32 7.61 -3.63 -8.74
N GLY A 33 8.19 -4.54 -7.99
CA GLY A 33 9.46 -4.35 -7.29
C GLY A 33 9.37 -3.60 -5.97
N GLU A 34 8.16 -3.21 -5.56
CA GLU A 34 7.89 -2.44 -4.35
C GLU A 34 8.47 -3.10 -3.11
N ASP A 35 8.35 -4.43 -2.94
CA ASP A 35 8.84 -5.09 -1.71
C ASP A 35 10.32 -4.78 -1.45
N GLY A 36 11.15 -4.83 -2.50
CA GLY A 36 12.57 -4.54 -2.40
C GLY A 36 12.89 -3.04 -2.28
N LEU A 37 12.13 -2.18 -2.97
CA LEU A 37 12.28 -0.73 -2.85
C LEU A 37 11.89 -0.24 -1.45
N LEU A 38 10.76 -0.69 -0.91
CA LEU A 38 10.31 -0.40 0.46
C LEU A 38 11.35 -0.87 1.48
N ASP A 39 11.87 -2.08 1.32
CA ASP A 39 12.90 -2.59 2.21
C ASP A 39 14.12 -1.66 2.26
N GLN A 40 14.57 -1.19 1.10
CA GLN A 40 15.70 -0.28 1.01
C GLN A 40 15.40 1.08 1.63
N LEU A 41 14.26 1.70 1.29
CA LEU A 41 13.86 3.00 1.81
C LEU A 41 13.72 2.98 3.35
N LEU A 42 13.12 1.93 3.90
CA LEU A 42 12.98 1.76 5.34
C LEU A 42 14.35 1.65 6.03
N ASN A 43 15.32 0.96 5.40
CA ASN A 43 16.69 0.87 5.92
C ASN A 43 17.40 2.23 5.90
N GLU A 44 17.27 2.99 4.82
CA GLU A 44 17.83 4.35 4.68
C GLU A 44 17.24 5.33 5.71
N LEU A 45 15.95 5.19 6.02
CA LEU A 45 15.25 5.98 7.03
C LEU A 45 15.45 5.48 8.46
N GLY A 46 16.11 4.33 8.65
CA GLY A 46 16.31 3.73 9.97
C GLY A 46 15.03 3.20 10.63
N ILE A 47 14.00 2.88 9.84
CA ILE A 47 12.70 2.38 10.31
C ILE A 47 12.72 0.85 10.33
N GLN A 48 12.65 0.28 11.53
CA GLN A 48 12.69 -1.18 11.71
C GLN A 48 11.29 -1.80 11.77
N THR A 49 10.40 -1.20 12.56
CA THR A 49 9.00 -1.65 12.75
C THR A 49 8.12 -0.42 12.87
N SER A 50 6.96 -0.39 12.22
CA SER A 50 6.05 0.75 12.32
C SER A 50 4.62 0.38 11.89
N THR A 51 3.85 1.37 11.45
CA THR A 51 2.51 1.17 10.91
C THR A 51 2.40 1.44 9.42
N PHE A 52 1.50 0.69 8.78
CA PHE A 52 1.12 0.89 7.39
C PHE A 52 -0.40 1.01 7.23
N TYR A 53 -0.84 1.72 6.20
CA TYR A 53 -2.19 1.59 5.62
C TYR A 53 -2.08 1.18 4.16
N GLU A 54 -2.93 0.26 3.73
CA GLU A 54 -3.06 -0.14 2.32
C GLU A 54 -4.53 -0.09 1.90
N PHE A 55 -4.81 0.77 0.93
CA PHE A 55 -6.12 0.93 0.31
C PHE A 55 -6.15 0.15 -1.00
N GLY A 56 -7.20 -0.65 -1.20
CA GLY A 56 -7.28 -1.61 -2.30
C GLY A 56 -6.51 -2.89 -2.01
N ALA A 57 -6.61 -3.37 -0.77
CA ALA A 57 -5.82 -4.48 -0.26
C ALA A 57 -6.09 -5.84 -0.92
N SER A 58 -7.15 -5.97 -1.73
CA SER A 58 -7.55 -7.21 -2.37
C SER A 58 -7.66 -8.35 -1.34
N ASP A 59 -7.00 -9.49 -1.55
CA ASP A 59 -6.96 -10.62 -0.62
C ASP A 59 -5.83 -10.55 0.43
N GLY A 60 -5.07 -9.44 0.46
CA GLY A 60 -3.95 -9.19 1.38
C GLY A 60 -2.75 -10.11 1.15
N ILE A 61 -2.64 -10.73 -0.03
CA ILE A 61 -1.50 -11.57 -0.43
C ILE A 61 -1.07 -11.21 -1.84
N ASN A 62 -1.94 -11.41 -2.82
CA ASN A 62 -1.59 -11.23 -4.22
C ASN A 62 -1.52 -9.74 -4.52
N SER A 63 -0.36 -9.28 -5.02
CA SER A 63 -0.14 -7.86 -5.38
C SER A 63 -0.12 -6.92 -4.18
N SER A 64 -0.03 -7.44 -2.95
CA SER A 64 0.03 -6.56 -1.78
C SER A 64 1.41 -5.91 -1.67
N ASN A 65 1.41 -4.59 -1.50
CA ASN A 65 2.63 -3.81 -1.34
C ASN A 65 3.15 -3.82 0.11
N THR A 66 2.31 -4.20 1.08
CA THR A 66 2.66 -4.15 2.52
C THR A 66 2.74 -5.51 3.19
N ARG A 67 2.34 -6.60 2.52
CA ARG A 67 2.38 -7.96 3.09
C ARG A 67 3.77 -8.35 3.59
N ASN A 68 4.81 -8.03 2.82
CA ASN A 68 6.20 -8.30 3.20
C ASN A 68 6.62 -7.55 4.47
N LEU A 69 6.08 -6.34 4.72
CA LEU A 69 6.36 -5.56 5.92
C LEU A 69 5.84 -6.25 7.18
N ILE A 70 4.68 -6.88 7.10
CA ILE A 70 4.10 -7.62 8.23
C ILE A 70 4.96 -8.84 8.54
N GLU A 71 5.24 -9.66 7.52
CA GLU A 71 5.90 -10.95 7.73
C GLU A 71 7.39 -10.84 8.07
N GLN A 72 8.10 -9.89 7.47
CA GLN A 72 9.55 -9.77 7.62
C GLN A 72 9.99 -8.68 8.61
N ARG A 73 9.15 -7.65 8.81
CA ARG A 73 9.49 -6.48 9.64
C ARG A 73 8.56 -6.29 10.83
N GLY A 74 7.55 -7.13 11.03
CA GLY A 74 6.64 -7.01 12.16
C GLY A 74 5.83 -5.71 12.17
N PHE A 75 5.57 -5.13 10.99
CA PHE A 75 4.69 -3.97 10.89
C PHE A 75 3.26 -4.33 11.31
N THR A 76 2.57 -3.33 11.82
CA THR A 76 1.14 -3.40 12.17
C THR A 76 0.37 -2.43 11.28
N GLY A 77 -0.94 -2.59 11.10
CA GLY A 77 -1.61 -1.71 10.14
C GLY A 77 -3.06 -2.00 9.83
N LEU A 78 -3.56 -1.25 8.84
CA LEU A 78 -4.92 -1.34 8.33
C LEU A 78 -4.92 -1.70 6.85
N TYR A 79 -5.64 -2.76 6.53
CA TYR A 79 -6.09 -3.03 5.16
C TYR A 79 -7.50 -2.50 4.95
N ILE A 80 -7.72 -1.83 3.83
CA ILE A 80 -9.05 -1.43 3.35
C ILE A 80 -9.31 -2.06 1.98
N GLU A 81 -10.41 -2.79 1.87
CA GLU A 81 -10.83 -3.43 0.62
C GLU A 81 -12.32 -3.17 0.35
N GLY A 82 -12.64 -2.67 -0.85
CA GLY A 82 -13.99 -2.24 -1.21
C GLY A 82 -14.92 -3.37 -1.63
N ASN A 83 -14.40 -4.39 -2.31
CA ASN A 83 -15.17 -5.46 -2.89
C ASN A 83 -15.65 -6.45 -1.80
N PRO A 84 -16.97 -6.54 -1.53
CA PRO A 84 -17.52 -7.45 -0.52
C PRO A 84 -17.27 -8.93 -0.83
N HIS A 85 -17.00 -9.29 -2.09
CA HIS A 85 -16.71 -10.67 -2.47
C HIS A 85 -15.24 -11.06 -2.22
N VAL A 86 -14.33 -10.09 -2.19
CA VAL A 86 -12.90 -10.30 -1.95
C VAL A 86 -12.55 -10.13 -0.46
N PHE A 87 -13.18 -9.17 0.22
CA PHE A 87 -12.93 -8.86 1.63
C PHE A 87 -12.91 -10.07 2.59
N PRO A 88 -13.77 -11.11 2.47
CA PRO A 88 -13.68 -12.28 3.34
C PRO A 88 -12.35 -13.04 3.21
N ALA A 89 -11.76 -13.06 2.01
CA ALA A 89 -10.44 -13.67 1.79
C ALA A 89 -9.35 -12.86 2.50
N LEU A 90 -9.37 -11.53 2.39
CA LEU A 90 -8.47 -10.64 3.13
C LEU A 90 -8.48 -10.92 4.63
N VAL A 91 -9.67 -10.93 5.24
CA VAL A 91 -9.82 -11.18 6.68
C VAL A 91 -9.26 -12.57 7.04
N LYS A 92 -9.58 -13.59 6.25
CA LYS A 92 -9.06 -14.94 6.48
C LYS A 92 -7.53 -14.98 6.40
N ASN A 93 -6.96 -14.39 5.36
CA ASN A 93 -5.53 -14.42 5.05
C ASN A 93 -4.67 -13.61 6.01
N THR A 94 -5.27 -12.70 6.78
CA THR A 94 -4.57 -11.82 7.73
C THR A 94 -4.93 -12.08 9.19
N SER A 95 -5.94 -12.92 9.47
CA SER A 95 -6.47 -13.20 10.81
C SER A 95 -5.45 -13.67 11.86
N HIS A 96 -4.30 -14.21 11.44
CA HIS A 96 -3.24 -14.68 12.33
C HIS A 96 -2.23 -13.57 12.71
N PHE A 97 -2.30 -12.39 12.09
CA PHE A 97 -1.49 -11.24 12.47
C PHE A 97 -2.23 -10.38 13.48
N THR A 98 -1.76 -10.39 14.73
CA THR A 98 -2.41 -9.69 15.85
C THR A 98 -2.37 -8.17 15.73
N GLY A 99 -1.46 -7.62 14.92
CA GLY A 99 -1.32 -6.18 14.68
C GLY A 99 -2.01 -5.68 13.40
N VAL A 100 -2.73 -6.53 12.68
CA VAL A 100 -3.37 -6.16 11.41
C VAL A 100 -4.87 -6.07 11.60
N LYS A 101 -5.46 -4.98 11.10
CA LYS A 101 -6.90 -4.75 11.06
C LYS A 101 -7.36 -4.72 9.61
N CYS A 102 -8.59 -5.15 9.36
CA CYS A 102 -9.21 -5.09 8.04
C CYS A 102 -10.53 -4.34 8.12
N ARG A 103 -10.78 -3.49 7.12
CA ARG A 103 -12.04 -2.76 6.97
C ARG A 103 -12.57 -2.94 5.56
N GLN A 104 -13.87 -3.24 5.46
CA GLN A 104 -14.54 -3.24 4.17
C GLN A 104 -15.00 -1.83 3.83
N GLY A 105 -14.70 -1.36 2.62
CA GLY A 105 -15.31 -0.18 2.02
C GLY A 105 -14.48 0.42 0.89
N PHE A 106 -15.14 1.23 0.05
CA PHE A 106 -14.48 1.92 -1.06
C PHE A 106 -13.85 3.22 -0.56
N VAL A 107 -12.56 3.38 -0.82
CA VAL A 107 -11.84 4.62 -0.59
C VAL A 107 -12.11 5.56 -1.77
N ARG A 108 -12.56 6.80 -1.49
CA ARG A 108 -12.83 7.81 -2.52
C ARG A 108 -12.42 9.19 -2.04
N HIS A 109 -12.20 10.10 -2.99
CA HIS A 109 -11.88 11.50 -2.73
C HIS A 109 -13.12 12.39 -2.52
N THR A 110 -14.34 11.87 -2.66
CA THR A 110 -15.58 12.66 -2.63
C THR A 110 -16.26 12.63 -1.26
N ASP A 111 -16.92 13.72 -0.90
CA ASP A 111 -17.61 13.91 0.39
C ASP A 111 -18.96 13.18 0.46
N ASP A 112 -19.27 12.29 -0.50
CA ASP A 112 -20.54 11.60 -0.59
C ASP A 112 -20.65 10.50 0.49
N TYR A 113 -21.71 10.58 1.30
CA TYR A 113 -21.92 9.80 2.54
C TYR A 113 -21.92 8.27 2.42
N LYS A 114 -21.84 7.71 1.20
CA LYS A 114 -21.87 6.26 0.98
C LYS A 114 -20.47 5.64 0.89
N ASP A 115 -19.44 6.44 0.67
CA ASP A 115 -18.07 5.99 0.49
C ASP A 115 -17.21 6.40 1.70
N LEU A 116 -16.10 5.70 1.92
CA LEU A 116 -15.31 5.84 3.15
C LEU A 116 -14.74 7.26 3.26
N TRP A 117 -15.20 8.03 4.24
CA TRP A 117 -14.46 9.20 4.71
C TRP A 117 -13.21 8.69 5.46
N LEU A 118 -12.03 8.86 4.86
CA LEU A 118 -10.77 8.27 5.30
C LEU A 118 -10.47 8.46 6.79
N ASN A 119 -10.77 9.65 7.32
CA ASN A 119 -10.39 10.00 8.69
C ASN A 119 -11.22 9.25 9.75
N THR A 120 -12.52 9.05 9.52
CA THR A 120 -13.42 8.47 10.52
C THR A 120 -13.04 7.03 10.88
N TYR A 121 -12.60 6.26 9.89
CA TYR A 121 -12.26 4.85 10.10
C TYR A 121 -10.87 4.61 10.67
N ILE A 122 -9.93 5.51 10.36
CA ILE A 122 -8.60 5.43 10.94
C ILE A 122 -8.68 5.70 12.45
N ASP A 123 -9.46 6.69 12.84
CA ASP A 123 -9.72 7.01 14.25
C ASP A 123 -10.44 5.84 14.96
N ASP A 124 -11.47 5.25 14.33
CA ASP A 124 -12.17 4.06 14.85
C ASP A 124 -11.27 2.81 14.94
N ALA A 125 -10.30 2.68 14.03
CA ALA A 125 -9.35 1.58 14.04
C ALA A 125 -8.36 1.70 15.20
N GLY A 126 -8.24 2.84 15.88
CA GLY A 126 -7.35 3.03 17.03
C GLY A 126 -5.89 2.71 16.72
N LEU A 127 -5.48 2.91 15.46
CA LEU A 127 -4.09 2.76 15.04
C LEU A 127 -3.35 4.05 15.38
N PRO A 128 -2.06 3.95 15.75
CA PRO A 128 -1.29 5.14 16.10
C PRO A 128 -1.20 6.09 14.90
N HIS A 129 -1.21 7.39 15.17
CA HIS A 129 -1.07 8.42 14.14
C HIS A 129 0.34 8.47 13.51
N ASP A 130 1.29 7.70 14.07
CA ASP A 130 2.64 7.53 13.52
C ASP A 130 2.61 6.51 12.38
N LEU A 131 2.07 6.97 11.25
CA LEU A 131 1.99 6.23 10.00
C LEU A 131 3.30 6.41 9.22
N ASP A 132 3.95 5.30 8.85
CA ASP A 132 5.19 5.37 8.08
C ASP A 132 4.99 5.02 6.61
N VAL A 133 4.12 4.03 6.32
CA VAL A 133 3.90 3.55 4.95
C VAL A 133 2.43 3.70 4.58
N LEU A 134 2.15 4.39 3.49
CA LEU A 134 0.83 4.43 2.87
C LEU A 134 0.91 3.80 1.49
N SER A 135 0.07 2.82 1.21
CA SER A 135 -0.16 2.28 -0.14
C SER A 135 -1.56 2.67 -0.60
N ILE A 136 -1.66 3.32 -1.76
CA ILE A 136 -2.91 3.64 -2.43
C ILE A 136 -2.86 2.98 -3.81
N ASP A 137 -3.72 1.97 -3.98
CA ASP A 137 -3.87 1.22 -5.22
C ASP A 137 -5.35 0.84 -5.36
N ILE A 138 -6.18 1.82 -5.74
CA ILE A 138 -7.65 1.68 -5.70
C ILE A 138 -8.30 1.74 -7.08
N ASP A 139 -7.52 1.45 -8.13
CA ASP A 139 -7.93 1.43 -9.55
C ASP A 139 -8.76 2.68 -9.93
N SER A 140 -8.43 3.87 -9.39
CA SER A 140 -9.25 5.07 -9.61
C SER A 140 -8.51 6.41 -9.39
N TYR A 141 -8.96 7.22 -8.44
CA TYR A 141 -8.55 8.60 -8.19
C TYR A 141 -7.51 8.67 -7.05
N ASP A 142 -6.46 7.89 -7.17
CA ASP A 142 -5.44 7.63 -6.14
C ASP A 142 -4.76 8.93 -5.69
N TYR A 143 -4.44 9.82 -6.64
CA TYR A 143 -3.85 11.13 -6.35
C TYR A 143 -4.79 12.01 -5.52
N GLN A 144 -6.08 12.07 -5.88
CA GLN A 144 -7.06 12.89 -5.16
C GLN A 144 -7.34 12.33 -3.76
N VAL A 145 -7.23 11.02 -3.57
CA VAL A 145 -7.29 10.39 -2.25
C VAL A 145 -6.08 10.80 -1.42
N TRP A 146 -4.88 10.78 -2.00
CA TRP A 146 -3.66 11.23 -1.33
C TRP A 146 -3.73 12.71 -0.94
N GLU A 147 -4.18 13.59 -1.84
CA GLU A 147 -4.29 15.03 -1.60
C GLU A 147 -5.20 15.36 -0.39
N LYS A 148 -6.25 14.56 -0.17
CA LYS A 148 -7.17 14.72 0.96
C LYS A 148 -6.74 13.96 2.21
N PHE A 149 -5.68 13.18 2.15
CA PHE A 149 -5.25 12.36 3.28
C PHE A 149 -4.62 13.22 4.37
N SER A 150 -5.12 13.09 5.61
CA SER A 150 -4.76 14.00 6.70
C SER A 150 -3.52 13.61 7.50
N TYR A 151 -2.97 12.41 7.28
CA TYR A 151 -1.78 11.91 7.95
C TYR A 151 -0.53 12.21 7.12
N SER A 152 0.65 12.15 7.75
CA SER A 152 1.94 12.46 7.10
C SER A 152 2.84 11.22 7.03
N PRO A 153 2.53 10.24 6.15
CA PRO A 153 3.38 9.07 5.96
C PRO A 153 4.78 9.46 5.46
N LYS A 154 5.80 8.71 5.89
CA LYS A 154 7.18 8.90 5.43
C LYS A 154 7.40 8.34 4.03
N ILE A 155 6.70 7.27 3.68
CA ILE A 155 6.73 6.61 2.38
C ILE A 155 5.30 6.48 1.86
N VAL A 156 5.09 6.92 0.62
CA VAL A 156 3.82 6.76 -0.10
C VAL A 156 4.09 5.95 -1.36
N ILE A 157 3.31 4.88 -1.52
CA ILE A 157 3.22 4.07 -2.72
C ILE A 157 1.88 4.46 -3.35
N ILE A 158 1.92 4.88 -4.61
CA ILE A 158 0.74 5.32 -5.32
C ILE A 158 0.75 4.72 -6.72
N GLU A 159 -0.33 4.04 -7.09
CA GLU A 159 -0.51 3.59 -8.46
C GLU A 159 -0.72 4.80 -9.36
N THR A 160 0.06 4.90 -10.45
CA THR A 160 -0.19 5.89 -11.51
C THR A 160 -0.91 5.20 -12.65
N ASN A 161 -2.23 5.37 -12.71
CA ASN A 161 -3.03 4.98 -13.87
C ASN A 161 -2.73 5.93 -15.06
N PRO A 162 -2.30 5.42 -16.22
CA PRO A 162 -1.99 6.22 -17.42
C PRO A 162 -3.23 6.75 -18.16
#